data_AF-A0A9E4F0G8-F1
#
_entry.id   AF-A0A9E4F0G8-F1
#
_cell.length_a   1.000
_cell.length_b   1.000
_cell.length_c   1.000
_cell.angle_alpha   90.00
_cell.angle_beta   90.00
_cell.angle_gamma   90.00
#
_symmetry.space_group_name_H-M   'P 1'
#
loop_
_entity.id
_entity.type
_entity.pdbx_description
1 polymer ?
#
loop_
_entity_poly.entity_id
_entity_poly.type
_entity_poly.pdbx_seq_one_letter_code
_entity_poly.pdbx_strand_id
1 'polypeptide(L)' 'GIITRMSCRGAVKAAQAMRPEEVAALVEELEKTPGRWTCPHGRPVMLVMSPAPVRRRFLRS' A
#
# COMPACT_ATOMS: atom_id res chain seq x y z
N GLY A 1 6.93 18.31 5.34
CA GLY A 1 8.10 18.66 6.17
C GLY A 1 9.26 17.71 5.88
N ILE A 2 10.38 17.86 6.61
CA ILE A 2 11.59 17.03 6.42
C ILE A 2 11.28 15.54 6.61
N ILE A 3 10.55 15.19 7.68
CA ILE A 3 10.13 13.80 7.97
C ILE A 3 9.29 13.20 6.84
N THR A 4 8.36 13.98 6.28
CA THR A 4 7.52 13.58 5.14
C THR A 4 8.38 13.22 3.92
N ARG A 5 9.43 14.02 3.64
CA ARG A 5 10.33 13.79 2.50
C ARG A 5 11.26 12.60 2.73
N MET A 6 11.73 12.40 3.97
CA MET A 6 12.54 11.24 4.34
C MET A 6 11.74 9.94 4.19
N SER A 7 10.50 9.89 4.67
CA SER A 7 9.66 8.70 4.56
C SER A 7 9.42 8.29 3.10
N CYS A 8 9.12 9.24 2.20
CA CYS A 8 8.97 8.91 0.78
C CYS A 8 10.28 8.57 0.07
N ARG A 9 11.43 9.02 0.56
CA ARG A 9 12.72 8.64 -0.03
C ARG A 9 13.10 7.21 0.33
N GLY A 10 12.93 6.83 1.60
CA GLY A 10 13.25 5.49 2.12
C GLY A 10 12.16 4.43 1.90
N ALA A 11 10.95 4.81 1.46
CA ALA A 11 9.89 3.85 1.17
C ALA A 11 10.26 2.85 0.07
N VAL A 12 9.65 1.66 0.13
CA VAL A 12 9.64 0.70 -0.99
C VAL A 12 9.06 1.39 -2.23
N LYS A 13 9.72 1.21 -3.39
CA LYS A 13 9.34 1.87 -4.65
C LYS A 13 8.69 0.93 -5.64
N ALA A 14 7.99 1.51 -6.61
CA ALA A 14 7.44 0.76 -7.73
C ALA A 14 8.55 -0.05 -8.42
N ALA A 15 8.24 -1.30 -8.78
CA ALA A 15 9.18 -2.27 -9.36
C ALA A 15 10.36 -2.71 -8.47
N GLN A 16 10.38 -2.34 -7.18
CA GLN A 16 11.32 -2.92 -6.24
C GLN A 16 10.94 -4.36 -5.92
N ALA A 17 11.85 -5.30 -6.19
CA ALA A 17 11.64 -6.70 -5.85
C ALA A 17 11.65 -6.89 -4.32
N MET A 18 10.74 -7.72 -3.82
CA MET A 18 10.64 -8.10 -2.42
C MET A 18 10.36 -9.60 -2.35
N ARG A 19 10.94 -10.24 -1.34
CA ARG A 19 10.61 -11.63 -1.00
C ARG A 19 9.25 -11.68 -0.29
N PRO A 20 8.51 -12.80 -0.37
CA PRO A 20 7.21 -12.93 0.29
C PRO A 20 7.25 -12.59 1.78
N GLU A 21 8.33 -12.94 2.48
CA GLU A 21 8.50 -12.69 3.91
C GLU A 21 8.67 -11.20 4.21
N GLU A 22 9.33 -10.46 3.33
CA GLU A 22 9.51 -9.01 3.45
C GLU A 22 8.19 -8.27 3.22
N VAL A 23 7.37 -8.76 2.29
CA VAL A 23 6.03 -8.23 2.06
C VAL A 23 5.13 -8.46 3.27
N ALA A 24 5.16 -9.67 3.84
CA ALA A 24 4.38 -10.00 5.02
C ALA A 24 4.77 -9.12 6.22
N ALA A 25 6.07 -8.95 6.48
CA ALA A 25 6.57 -8.09 7.55
C ALA A 25 6.14 -6.62 7.35
N LEU A 26 6.23 -6.11 6.11
CA LEU A 26 5.80 -4.74 5.80
C LEU A 26 4.30 -4.51 6.07
N VAL A 27 3.46 -5.49 5.75
CA VAL A 27 2.02 -5.41 6.03
C VAL A 27 1.75 -5.45 7.53
N GLU A 28 2.44 -6.31 8.28
CA GLU A 28 2.31 -6.38 9.74
C GLU A 28 2.72 -5.05 10.42
N GLU A 29 3.81 -4.43 9.97
CA GLU A 29 4.24 -3.11 10.43
C GLU A 29 3.20 -2.02 10.10
N LEU A 30 2.62 -2.07 8.89
CA LEU A 30 1.59 -1.14 8.47
C LEU A 30 0.37 -1.24 9.39
N GLU A 31 -0.09 -2.44 9.75
CA GLU A 31 -1.23 -2.67 10.64
C GLU A 31 -1.04 -2.06 12.03
N LYS A 32 0.18 -2.15 12.57
CA LYS A 32 0.57 -1.58 13.86
C LYS A 32 0.76 -0.06 13.83
N THR A 33 0.85 0.55 12.65
CA THR A 33 1.10 1.99 12.49
C THR A 33 -0.17 2.82 12.69
N PRO A 34 -0.18 3.79 13.61
CA PRO A 34 -1.29 4.74 13.76
C PRO A 34 -1.46 5.61 12.50
N GLY A 35 -2.69 5.88 12.09
CA GLY A 35 -2.96 6.73 10.92
C GLY A 35 -2.58 6.12 9.56
N ARG A 36 -2.36 4.80 9.50
CA ARG A 36 -1.94 4.02 8.30
C ARG A 36 -2.79 4.13 7.05
N TRP A 37 -3.94 4.80 7.10
CA TRP A 37 -4.87 4.91 5.97
C TRP A 37 -4.34 5.86 4.89
N THR A 38 -3.54 6.85 5.28
CA THR A 38 -2.96 7.84 4.38
C THR A 38 -1.47 7.96 4.62
N CYS A 39 -0.71 8.13 3.53
CA CYS A 39 0.70 8.43 3.66
C CYS A 39 0.87 9.85 4.23
N PRO A 40 2.08 10.22 4.72
CA PRO A 40 2.32 11.57 5.26
C PRO A 40 2.08 12.72 4.26
N HIS A 41 1.94 12.44 2.96
CA HIS A 41 1.57 13.39 1.91
C HIS A 41 0.07 13.38 1.55
N GLY A 42 -0.74 12.54 2.20
CA GLY A 42 -2.18 12.45 2.00
C GLY A 42 -2.68 11.44 0.96
N ARG A 43 -1.79 10.66 0.31
CA ARG A 43 -2.24 9.60 -0.62
C ARG A 43 -2.76 8.38 0.16
N PRO A 44 -3.82 7.71 -0.30
CA PRO A 44 -4.28 6.47 0.33
C PRO A 44 -3.18 5.40 0.22
N VAL A 45 -2.97 4.65 1.30
CA VAL A 45 -1.99 3.54 1.33
C VAL A 45 -2.59 2.26 0.73
N MET A 46 -3.89 2.06 0.88
CA MET A 46 -4.61 0.87 0.42
C MET A 46 -5.85 1.27 -0.36
N LEU A 47 -6.17 0.48 -1.38
CA LEU A 47 -7.44 0.53 -2.11
C LEU A 47 -8.12 -0.84 -1.99
N VAL A 48 -9.38 -0.85 -1.60
CA VAL A 48 -10.16 -2.09 -1.52
C VAL A 48 -10.89 -2.28 -2.84
N MET A 49 -10.60 -3.38 -3.53
CA MET A 49 -11.31 -3.78 -4.74
C MET A 49 -12.10 -5.04 -4.49
N SER A 50 -13.42 -4.98 -4.65
CA SER A 50 -14.26 -6.16 -4.57
C SER A 50 -14.21 -6.97 -5.87
N PRO A 51 -14.43 -8.30 -5.82
CA PRO A 51 -14.40 -9.14 -7.01
C PRO A 51 -15.51 -8.82 -8.02
N ALA A 52 -16.71 -8.44 -7.55
CA ALA A 52 -17.88 -8.26 -8.42
C ALA A 52 -17.68 -7.13 -9.48
N PRO A 53 -17.19 -5.92 -9.13
CA PRO A 53 -16.85 -4.90 -10.11
C PRO A 53 -15.73 -5.30 -11.07
N VAL A 54 -14.82 -6.19 -10.67
CA VAL A 54 -13.78 -6.72 -11.56
C VAL A 54 -14.43 -7.68 -12.55
N ARG A 55 -15.16 -8.68 -12.06
CA ARG A 55 -15.86 -9.67 -12.91
C ARG A 55 -16.78 -9.01 -13.94
N ARG A 56 -17.57 -8.02 -13.52
CA ARG A 56 -18.44 -7.23 -14.41
C ARG A 56 -17.67 -6.58 -15.56
N ARG A 57 -16.47 -6.04 -15.31
CA ARG A 57 -15.61 -5.43 -16.35
C ARG A 57 -15.05 -6.46 -17.33
N PHE A 58 -14.93 -7.71 -16.91
CA PHE A 58 -14.55 -8.83 -17.77
C PHE A 58 -15.75 -9.57 -18.37
N LEU A 59 -16.97 -9.00 -18.28
CA LEU A 59 -18.23 -9.64 -18.75
C LEU A 59 -18.48 -11.03 -18.13
N ARG A 60 -17.98 -11.23 -16.91
CA ARG A 60 -18.22 -12.42 -16.10
C ARG A 60 -19.19 -12.01 -14.99
N SER A 61 -20.41 -12.52 -15.00
CA SER A 61 -21.42 -12.29 -13.95
C SER A 61 -21.29 -13.32 -12.85
#